data_AF-A0A961IB53-F1
#
_entry.id   AF-A0A961IB53-F1
#
_cell.length_a   1.000
_cell.length_b   1.000
_cell.length_c   1.000
_cell.angle_alpha   90.00
_cell.angle_beta   90.00
_cell.angle_gamma   90.00
#
_symmetry.space_group_name_H-M   'P 1'
#
loop_
_entity.id
_entity.type
_entity.pdbx_description
1 polymer ?
#
loop_
_entity_poly.entity_id
_entity_poly.type
_entity_poly.pdbx_seq_one_letter_code
_entity_poly.pdbx_strand_id
1 'polypeptide(L)'
;MKPSLRRRIFTRIGRAFGIHPDVSGLIGGAMRLANPMQAAMPGENLPAASRVIASGLWNYSFFQFYPDFEGPFWVQRQYNPEDPAFIPRAGSLLSVNLAHRNWMGFRGIRSPFFAMVDPAGALSPVVGSYSIELALIRG
;
A
#
# COMPACT_ATOMS: atom_id res chain seq x y z
N MET A 1 -17.37 13.13 24.26
CA MET A 1 -18.18 11.91 24.12
C MET A 1 -17.60 10.81 25.01
N LYS A 2 -18.40 10.15 25.88
CA LYS A 2 -17.88 9.16 26.84
C LYS A 2 -17.16 7.99 26.12
N PRO A 3 -15.99 7.51 26.60
CA PRO A 3 -15.20 6.45 25.93
C PRO A 3 -16.00 5.16 25.67
N SER A 4 -16.91 4.83 26.58
CA SER A 4 -17.81 3.67 26.48
C SER A 4 -18.81 3.76 25.32
N LEU A 5 -19.23 4.98 24.97
CA LEU A 5 -20.16 5.21 23.86
C LEU A 5 -19.47 5.08 22.50
N ARG A 6 -18.23 5.58 22.38
CA ARG A 6 -17.39 5.41 21.18
C ARG A 6 -17.12 3.94 20.88
N ARG A 7 -16.74 3.17 21.90
CA ARG A 7 -16.50 1.73 21.77
C ARG A 7 -17.76 0.99 21.32
N ARG A 8 -18.92 1.28 21.93
CA ARG A 8 -20.21 0.68 21.54
C ARG A 8 -20.60 0.98 20.10
N ILE A 9 -20.41 2.23 19.66
CA ILE A 9 -20.68 2.63 18.27
C ILE A 9 -19.74 1.88 17.32
N PHE A 10 -18.44 1.87 17.59
CA PHE A 10 -17.45 1.19 16.77
C PHE A 10 -17.70 -0.33 16.68
N THR A 11 -18.04 -0.98 17.78
CA THR A 11 -18.38 -2.42 17.79
C THR A 11 -19.68 -2.71 17.05
N ARG A 12 -20.71 -1.87 17.17
CA ARG A 12 -21.98 -2.07 16.45
C ARG A 12 -21.83 -1.85 14.95
N ILE A 13 -21.16 -0.77 14.56
CA ILE A 13 -20.83 -0.49 13.15
C ILE A 13 -19.94 -1.62 12.62
N GLY A 14 -18.90 -2.00 13.34
CA GLY A 14 -18.01 -3.09 12.93
C GLY A 14 -18.75 -4.40 12.67
N ARG A 15 -19.66 -4.80 13.57
CA ARG A 15 -20.50 -5.98 13.35
C ARG A 15 -21.41 -5.86 12.13
N ALA A 16 -21.98 -4.68 11.89
CA ALA A 16 -22.83 -4.44 10.71
C ALA A 16 -22.04 -4.55 9.38
N PHE A 17 -20.75 -4.23 9.39
CA PHE A 17 -19.84 -4.38 8.25
C PHE A 17 -19.07 -5.71 8.24
N GLY A 18 -19.43 -6.68 9.10
CA GLY A 18 -18.75 -7.99 9.16
C GLY A 18 -17.33 -7.97 9.71
N ILE A 19 -16.90 -6.88 10.37
CA ILE A 19 -15.58 -6.77 10.98
C ILE A 19 -15.50 -7.71 12.19
N HIS A 20 -14.51 -8.60 12.19
CA HIS A 20 -14.29 -9.55 13.28
C HIS A 20 -14.13 -8.82 14.64
N PRO A 21 -14.75 -9.30 15.74
CA PRO A 21 -14.75 -8.61 17.03
C PRO A 21 -13.36 -8.21 17.54
N ASP A 22 -12.37 -9.05 17.29
CA ASP A 22 -11.00 -8.88 17.78
C ASP A 22 -10.21 -7.79 17.06
N VAL A 23 -10.64 -7.35 15.88
CA VAL A 23 -9.93 -6.33 15.07
C VAL A 23 -9.73 -5.05 15.86
N SER A 24 -10.74 -4.64 16.62
CA SER A 24 -10.65 -3.44 17.48
C SER A 24 -9.59 -3.57 18.57
N GLY A 25 -9.41 -4.77 19.13
CA GLY A 25 -8.39 -5.07 20.13
C GLY A 25 -7.00 -5.10 19.52
N LEU A 26 -6.84 -5.73 18.36
CA LEU A 26 -5.57 -5.81 17.62
C LEU A 26 -5.07 -4.42 17.18
N ILE A 27 -5.95 -3.61 16.57
CA ILE A 27 -5.62 -2.22 16.20
C ILE A 27 -5.25 -1.42 17.45
N GLY A 28 -6.06 -1.52 18.51
CA GLY A 28 -5.78 -0.84 19.77
C GLY A 28 -4.45 -1.24 20.41
N GLY A 29 -4.08 -2.52 20.34
CA GLY A 29 -2.81 -3.04 20.82
C GLY A 29 -1.62 -2.57 19.97
N ALA A 30 -1.72 -2.69 18.64
CA ALA A 30 -0.69 -2.22 17.72
C ALA A 30 -0.39 -0.73 17.89
N MET A 31 -1.42 0.11 18.07
CA MET A 31 -1.24 1.55 18.29
C MET A 31 -0.55 1.86 19.62
N ARG A 32 -0.77 1.07 20.68
CA ARG A 32 -0.05 1.22 21.95
C ARG A 32 1.42 0.82 21.82
N LEU A 33 1.70 -0.26 21.08
CA LEU A 33 3.07 -0.71 20.81
C LEU A 33 3.85 0.33 19.99
N ALA A 34 3.22 0.91 18.98
CA ALA A 34 3.83 1.91 18.11
C ALA A 34 4.01 3.29 18.78
N ASN A 35 3.38 3.52 19.94
CA ASN A 35 3.41 4.80 20.64
C ASN A 35 3.50 4.57 22.17
N PRO A 36 4.68 4.12 22.65
CA PRO A 36 4.89 3.81 24.07
C PRO A 36 4.74 5.07 24.96
N MET A 37 4.92 6.25 24.39
CA MET A 37 4.81 7.55 25.07
C MET A 37 3.37 8.02 25.27
N GLN A 38 2.35 7.26 24.83
CA GLN A 38 0.93 7.64 24.88
C GLN A 38 0.64 9.01 24.22
N ALA A 39 1.47 9.42 23.26
CA ALA A 39 1.25 10.67 22.54
C ALA A 39 -0.12 10.64 21.84
N ALA A 40 -0.74 11.79 21.65
CA ALA A 40 -1.93 11.85 20.80
C ALA A 40 -1.56 11.30 19.42
N MET A 41 -2.32 10.32 18.92
CA MET A 41 -2.03 9.71 17.63
C MET A 41 -2.08 10.80 16.55
N PRO A 42 -1.00 11.01 15.75
CA PRO A 42 -1.03 11.99 14.68
C PRO A 42 -2.03 11.52 13.63
N GLY A 43 -3.19 12.17 13.62
CA GLY A 43 -4.26 11.88 12.67
C GLY A 43 -3.84 12.19 11.23
N GLU A 44 -2.82 13.02 11.04
CA GLU A 44 -2.29 13.38 9.72
C GLU A 44 -1.72 12.18 8.95
N ASN A 45 -1.32 11.11 9.64
CA ASN A 45 -0.77 9.91 9.01
C ASN A 45 -1.86 8.93 8.53
N LEU A 46 -3.08 9.03 9.06
CA LEU A 46 -4.16 8.12 8.71
C LEU A 46 -4.54 8.18 7.23
N PRO A 47 -4.65 9.37 6.57
CA PRO A 47 -4.90 9.43 5.13
C PRO A 47 -3.83 8.74 4.28
N ALA A 48 -2.56 8.86 4.65
CA ALA A 48 -1.47 8.20 3.93
C ALA A 48 -1.52 6.68 4.12
N ALA A 49 -1.69 6.22 5.36
CA ALA A 49 -1.78 4.79 5.67
C ALA A 49 -3.00 4.13 5.02
N SER A 50 -4.16 4.77 5.06
CA SER A 50 -5.38 4.23 4.44
C SER A 50 -5.25 4.14 2.92
N ARG A 51 -4.58 5.12 2.28
CA ARG A 51 -4.30 5.07 0.85
C ARG A 51 -3.40 3.88 0.50
N VAL A 52 -2.33 3.64 1.25
CA VAL A 52 -1.41 2.51 1.01
C VAL A 52 -2.14 1.18 1.14
N ILE A 53 -2.98 1.02 2.17
CA ILE A 53 -3.79 -0.19 2.36
C ILE A 53 -4.75 -0.38 1.18
N ALA A 54 -5.48 0.67 0.80
CA ALA A 54 -6.43 0.59 -0.31
C ALA A 54 -5.75 0.29 -1.65
N SER A 55 -4.64 0.96 -1.97
CA SER A 55 -3.89 0.71 -3.20
C SER A 55 -3.24 -0.67 -3.19
N GLY A 56 -2.73 -1.13 -2.04
CA GLY A 56 -2.15 -2.46 -1.91
C GLY A 56 -3.17 -3.56 -2.13
N LEU A 57 -4.39 -3.38 -1.63
CA LEU A 57 -5.50 -4.30 -1.87
C LEU A 57 -5.95 -4.29 -3.33
N TRP A 58 -6.05 -3.10 -3.95
CA TRP A 58 -6.37 -2.98 -5.37
C TRP A 58 -5.33 -3.67 -6.25
N ASN A 59 -4.04 -3.42 -5.99
CA ASN A 59 -2.93 -4.07 -6.70
C ASN A 59 -2.96 -5.59 -6.52
N TYR A 60 -3.24 -6.05 -5.29
CA TYR A 60 -3.38 -7.48 -5.00
C TYR A 60 -4.46 -8.09 -5.87
N SER A 61 -5.66 -7.50 -5.88
CA SER A 61 -6.76 -7.96 -6.74
C SER A 61 -6.40 -7.91 -8.22
N PHE A 62 -5.82 -6.81 -8.70
CA PHE A 62 -5.50 -6.63 -10.11
C PHE A 62 -4.47 -7.66 -10.60
N PHE A 63 -3.26 -7.68 -10.03
CA PHE A 63 -2.20 -8.59 -10.52
C PHE A 63 -2.49 -10.07 -10.23
N GLN A 64 -3.36 -10.38 -9.27
CA GLN A 64 -3.82 -11.74 -9.04
C GLN A 64 -4.70 -12.27 -10.18
N PHE A 65 -5.60 -11.43 -10.70
CA PHE A 65 -6.56 -11.82 -11.75
C PHE A 65 -6.10 -11.48 -13.16
N TYR A 66 -5.05 -10.67 -13.32
CA TYR A 66 -4.44 -10.30 -14.60
C TYR A 66 -2.93 -10.64 -14.59
N PRO A 67 -2.55 -11.93 -14.56
CA PRO A 67 -1.16 -12.35 -14.46
C PRO A 67 -0.32 -12.01 -15.71
N ASP A 68 -0.96 -11.90 -16.87
CA ASP A 68 -0.30 -11.55 -18.13
C ASP A 68 -0.11 -10.03 -18.30
N PHE A 69 -0.56 -9.24 -17.32
CA PHE A 69 -0.34 -7.80 -17.36
C PHE A 69 1.11 -7.49 -17.02
N GLU A 70 1.80 -6.84 -17.96
CA GLU A 70 3.15 -6.31 -17.75
C GLU A 70 3.10 -5.11 -16.80
N GLY A 71 3.35 -5.38 -15.52
CA GLY A 71 3.35 -4.38 -14.45
C GLY A 71 4.72 -3.76 -14.20
N PRO A 72 4.78 -2.77 -13.28
CA PRO A 72 6.02 -2.13 -12.87
C PRO A 72 7.09 -3.13 -12.43
N PHE A 73 8.36 -2.73 -12.46
CA PHE A 73 9.52 -3.62 -12.21
C PHE A 73 9.39 -4.51 -10.97
N TRP A 74 8.85 -3.98 -9.88
CA TRP A 74 8.68 -4.75 -8.64
C TRP A 74 7.61 -5.85 -8.75
N VAL A 75 6.58 -5.65 -9.56
CA VAL A 75 5.47 -6.61 -9.73
C VAL A 75 5.99 -7.85 -10.43
N GLN A 76 6.64 -7.69 -11.58
CA GLN A 76 7.19 -8.80 -12.36
C GLN A 76 8.10 -9.70 -11.51
N ARG A 77 8.89 -9.08 -10.61
CA ARG A 77 9.82 -9.80 -9.74
C ARG A 77 9.14 -10.42 -8.52
N GLN A 78 8.30 -9.67 -7.80
CA GLN A 78 7.61 -10.18 -6.60
C GLN A 78 6.59 -11.28 -6.92
N TYR A 79 6.09 -11.34 -8.16
CA TYR A 79 5.16 -12.36 -8.62
C TYR A 79 5.83 -13.56 -9.34
N ASN A 80 7.12 -13.48 -9.67
CA ASN A 80 7.87 -14.58 -10.28
C ASN A 80 8.47 -15.50 -9.19
N PRO A 81 8.03 -16.78 -9.07
CA PRO A 81 8.55 -17.72 -8.07
C PRO A 81 10.05 -18.01 -8.17
N GLU A 82 10.67 -17.75 -9.32
CA GLU A 82 12.09 -17.98 -9.56
C GLU A 82 12.96 -16.75 -9.20
N ASP A 83 12.35 -15.58 -8.97
CA ASP A 83 13.09 -14.37 -8.62
C ASP A 83 13.40 -14.33 -7.12
N PRO A 84 14.62 -13.93 -6.70
CA PRO A 84 14.95 -13.73 -5.29
C PRO A 84 14.05 -12.74 -4.53
N ALA A 85 13.36 -11.85 -5.26
CA ALA A 85 12.40 -10.91 -4.69
C ALA A 85 10.97 -11.48 -4.54
N PHE A 86 10.74 -12.76 -4.85
CA PHE A 86 9.42 -13.39 -4.79
C PHE A 86 8.76 -13.26 -3.41
N ILE A 87 7.47 -12.93 -3.40
CA ILE A 87 6.66 -12.87 -2.18
C ILE A 87 5.47 -13.82 -2.28
N PRO A 88 5.41 -14.88 -1.45
CA PRO A 88 4.30 -15.82 -1.46
C PRO A 88 2.95 -15.14 -1.18
N ARG A 89 2.00 -15.34 -2.10
CA ARG A 89 0.70 -14.66 -2.10
C ARG A 89 -0.24 -15.11 -0.99
N ALA A 90 -0.09 -16.34 -0.50
CA ALA A 90 -0.93 -16.89 0.57
C ALA A 90 -0.77 -16.16 1.92
N GLY A 91 0.35 -15.44 2.12
CA GLY A 91 0.63 -14.71 3.36
C GLY A 91 0.44 -13.19 3.26
N SER A 92 0.35 -12.63 2.06
CA SER A 92 0.25 -11.17 1.88
C SER A 92 -1.12 -10.77 1.35
N LEU A 93 -1.88 -10.05 2.18
CA LEU A 93 -3.20 -9.50 1.80
C LEU A 93 -3.10 -8.20 0.98
N LEU A 94 -1.89 -7.66 0.82
CA LEU A 94 -1.62 -6.42 0.10
C LEU A 94 -0.45 -6.61 -0.85
N SER A 95 -0.53 -6.05 -2.04
CA SER A 95 0.58 -6.01 -3.00
C SER A 95 1.14 -4.61 -3.11
N VAL A 96 2.28 -4.41 -2.48
CA VAL A 96 3.08 -3.18 -2.52
C VAL A 96 4.54 -3.52 -2.83
N ASN A 97 5.30 -2.54 -3.30
CA ASN A 97 6.74 -2.71 -3.53
C ASN A 97 7.49 -2.85 -2.18
N LEU A 98 8.04 -4.02 -1.93
CA LEU A 98 8.78 -4.39 -0.72
C LEU A 98 10.28 -4.62 -0.99
N ALA A 99 10.65 -5.02 -2.22
CA ALA A 99 12.02 -5.43 -2.55
C ALA A 99 12.85 -4.41 -3.36
N HIS A 100 12.21 -3.51 -4.13
CA HIS A 100 12.90 -2.66 -5.11
C HIS A 100 12.59 -1.18 -4.90
N ARG A 101 12.95 -0.65 -3.72
CA ARG A 101 12.62 0.73 -3.29
C ARG A 101 13.71 1.77 -3.58
N ASN A 102 14.67 1.45 -4.44
CA ASN A 102 15.75 2.34 -4.88
C ASN A 102 15.34 3.23 -6.07
N TRP A 103 14.08 3.64 -6.12
CA TRP A 103 13.55 4.45 -7.22
C TRP A 103 14.18 5.85 -7.21
N MET A 104 14.48 6.37 -8.38
CA MET A 104 14.93 7.75 -8.52
C MET A 104 13.74 8.67 -8.39
N GLY A 105 13.73 9.53 -7.38
CA GLY A 105 12.74 10.59 -7.23
C GLY A 105 13.26 11.92 -7.75
N PHE A 106 12.42 12.69 -8.43
CA PHE A 106 12.77 14.04 -8.89
C PHE A 106 11.55 14.96 -8.93
N ARG A 107 11.83 16.26 -8.90
CA ARG A 107 10.81 17.31 -8.92
C ARG A 107 11.31 18.49 -9.72
N GLY A 108 10.46 19.04 -10.59
CA GLY A 108 10.73 20.34 -11.22
C GLY A 108 10.72 21.47 -10.20
N ILE A 109 11.50 22.52 -10.43
CA ILE A 109 11.65 23.64 -9.48
C ILE A 109 10.34 24.36 -9.15
N ARG A 110 9.39 24.37 -10.11
CA ARG A 110 8.04 24.95 -9.99
C ARG A 110 6.93 23.89 -9.98
N SER A 111 7.27 22.61 -9.99
CA SER A 111 6.27 21.54 -10.02
C SER A 111 5.77 21.23 -8.60
N PRO A 112 4.44 21.16 -8.38
CA PRO A 112 3.90 20.65 -7.13
C PRO A 112 3.99 19.11 -7.02
N PHE A 113 4.30 18.42 -8.12
CA PHE A 113 4.31 16.96 -8.19
C PHE A 113 5.72 16.39 -8.11
N PHE A 114 5.88 15.39 -7.24
CA PHE A 114 7.05 14.55 -7.16
C PHE A 114 6.90 13.37 -8.14
N ALA A 115 7.85 13.25 -9.06
CA ALA A 115 7.92 12.16 -10.01
C ALA A 115 8.92 11.11 -9.57
N MET A 116 8.74 9.88 -10.02
CA MET A 116 9.62 8.76 -9.73
C MET A 116 9.91 7.97 -11.00
N VAL A 117 11.12 7.43 -11.11
CA VAL A 117 11.50 6.45 -12.13
C VAL A 117 11.98 5.18 -11.44
N ASP A 118 11.40 4.05 -11.85
CA ASP A 118 11.78 2.74 -11.35
C ASP A 118 13.04 2.20 -12.07
N PRO A 119 13.65 1.09 -11.60
CA PRO A 119 14.85 0.52 -12.21
C PRO A 119 14.68 0.03 -13.66
N ALA A 120 13.46 -0.21 -14.13
CA ALA A 120 13.16 -0.58 -15.52
C ALA A 120 12.93 0.64 -16.42
N GLY A 121 12.87 1.85 -15.85
CA GLY A 121 12.61 3.09 -16.57
C GLY A 121 11.14 3.50 -16.60
N ALA A 122 10.25 2.83 -15.86
CA ALA A 122 8.87 3.24 -15.73
C ALA A 122 8.80 4.61 -15.03
N LEU A 123 8.16 5.59 -15.67
CA LEU A 123 8.00 6.94 -15.15
C LEU A 123 6.64 7.08 -14.45
N SER A 124 6.63 7.38 -13.16
CA SER A 124 5.45 7.78 -12.40
C SER A 124 5.45 9.30 -12.18
N PRO A 125 4.74 10.10 -12.99
CA PRO A 125 4.82 11.57 -12.90
C PRO A 125 4.19 12.14 -11.62
N VAL A 126 3.21 11.43 -11.06
CA VAL A 126 2.47 11.82 -9.87
C VAL A 126 2.34 10.62 -8.94
N VAL A 127 2.76 10.79 -7.68
CA VAL A 127 2.64 9.75 -6.65
C VAL A 127 1.20 9.26 -6.52
N GLY A 128 1.02 7.94 -6.62
CA GLY A 128 -0.28 7.30 -6.49
C GLY A 128 -1.20 7.50 -7.70
N SER A 129 -0.65 7.84 -8.87
CA SER A 129 -1.29 7.82 -10.18
C SER A 129 -0.65 6.75 -11.08
N TYR A 130 -1.07 6.68 -12.34
CA TYR A 130 -0.56 5.73 -13.32
C TYR A 130 0.90 6.04 -13.70
N SER A 131 1.67 4.98 -13.94
CA SER A 131 3.00 5.04 -14.55
C SER A 131 2.90 5.02 -16.07
N ILE A 132 3.94 5.53 -16.74
CA ILE A 132 4.14 5.50 -18.18
C ILE A 132 5.36 4.62 -18.44
N GLU A 133 5.21 3.65 -19.33
CA GLU A 133 6.27 2.73 -19.73
C GLU A 133 6.42 2.77 -21.24
N LEU A 134 7.67 2.62 -21.72
CA LEU A 134 8.03 2.65 -23.13
C LEU A 134 8.85 1.41 -23.44
N ALA A 135 8.37 0.57 -24.36
CA ALA A 135 9.09 -0.60 -24.83
C ALA A 135 9.43 -0.44 -26.31
N LEU A 136 10.67 -0.79 -26.69
CA LEU A 136 11.08 -0.92 -28.08
C LEU A 136 10.92 -2.39 -28.50
N ILE A 137 10.12 -2.66 -29.52
CA ILE A 137 10.02 -4.00 -30.11
C ILE A 137 11.05 -4.07 -31.24
N ARG A 138 12.04 -4.97 -31.10
CA ARG A 138 12.91 -5.33 -32.23
C ARG A 138 12.17 -6.35 -33.09
N GLY A 139 11.96 -5.99 -34.36
CA GLY A 139 11.52 -6.91 -35.42
C GLY A 139 12.67 -7.74 -35.97
#